data_AF-A0AAX3Y6I4-F1
#
_entry.id   AF-A0AAX3Y6I4-F1
#
_cell.length_a   1.000
_cell.length_b   1.000
_cell.length_c   1.000
_cell.angle_alpha   90.00
_cell.angle_beta   90.00
_cell.angle_gamma   90.00
#
_symmetry.space_group_name_H-M   'P 1'
#
loop_
_entity.id
_entity.type
_entity.pdbx_description
1 polymer ?
#
loop_
_entity_poly.entity_id
_entity_poly.type
_entity_poly.pdbx_seq_one_letter_code
_entity_poly.pdbx_strand_id
1 'polypeptide(L)'
;MTASETFNVPIEKRESLYALAELVGDLQTLGLLGAKDFDKAQKFLNRADEAESAALSHGDYITAHTHELGEELATSQEFDLDLLRSGAAGIAERTRVLRICEATWLAAAREAKKLVYAKSGQYRHVLNTELTELAGKAADLAGKLAGITSAEAAIAAGKVDEWTAAGELVSTHEWLTDVIGRLREVDKLDKPRNGEGGQWWSFRTAPYLERGGFRAAVASAELDGGRARLFKEMAAGPWVPTRDEALEAAKAHEDAQIAYQSGRG
;
A
#
# COMPACT_ATOMS: atom_id res chain seq x y z
N MET A 1 39.16 6.36 -2.17
CA MET A 1 37.87 6.89 -2.64
C MET A 1 36.78 6.13 -1.91
N THR A 2 36.18 6.75 -0.90
CA THR A 2 35.10 6.15 -0.10
C THR A 2 33.96 7.17 -0.03
N ALA A 3 32.73 6.65 -0.01
CA ALA A 3 31.44 7.34 0.10
C ALA A 3 30.88 8.00 -1.19
N SER A 4 30.14 7.18 -1.95
CA SER A 4 28.74 7.49 -2.28
C SER A 4 28.45 8.78 -3.06
N GLU A 5 28.98 8.93 -4.27
CA GLU A 5 28.28 9.67 -5.34
C GLU A 5 27.16 8.80 -5.91
N THR A 6 26.22 8.51 -5.01
CA THR A 6 24.97 7.79 -5.27
C THR A 6 23.96 8.74 -5.88
N PHE A 7 23.07 8.19 -6.70
CA PHE A 7 21.84 8.85 -7.13
C PHE A 7 21.23 9.68 -5.98
N ASN A 8 21.22 11.02 -6.11
CA ASN A 8 21.01 11.94 -4.99
C ASN A 8 19.51 12.16 -4.68
N VAL A 9 18.69 11.15 -4.95
CA VAL A 9 17.30 11.09 -4.50
C VAL A 9 17.29 10.38 -3.14
N PRO A 10 16.79 11.05 -2.08
CA PRO A 10 16.68 10.43 -0.76
C PRO A 10 15.97 9.08 -0.80
N ILE A 11 16.44 8.12 0.00
CA ILE A 11 15.88 6.75 0.04
C ILE A 11 14.38 6.80 0.31
N GLU A 12 13.95 7.67 1.21
CA GLU A 12 12.55 7.84 1.59
C GLU A 12 11.67 8.29 0.41
N LYS A 13 12.23 9.07 -0.52
CA LYS A 13 11.51 9.46 -1.74
C LYS A 13 11.37 8.30 -2.72
N ARG A 14 12.35 7.40 -2.77
CA ARG A 14 12.31 6.19 -3.60
C ARG A 14 11.34 5.17 -3.06
N GLU A 15 11.38 4.91 -1.75
CA GLU A 15 10.38 4.09 -1.04
C GLU A 15 8.96 4.64 -1.24
N SER A 16 8.78 5.97 -1.14
CA SER A 16 7.49 6.63 -1.44
C SER A 16 7.01 6.39 -2.87
N LEU A 17 7.91 6.18 -3.84
CA LEU A 17 7.53 5.92 -5.22
C LEU A 17 7.15 4.45 -5.44
N TYR A 18 7.82 3.51 -4.79
CA TYR A 18 7.42 2.10 -4.79
C TYR A 18 6.04 1.91 -4.13
N ALA A 19 5.80 2.55 -2.99
CA ALA A 19 4.48 2.57 -2.35
C ALA A 19 3.40 3.21 -3.26
N LEU A 20 3.78 4.20 -4.09
CA LEU A 20 2.88 4.80 -5.06
C LEU A 20 2.50 3.81 -6.18
N ALA A 21 3.42 2.92 -6.58
CA ALA A 21 3.17 1.92 -7.62
C ALA A 21 2.14 0.88 -7.18
N GLU A 22 2.21 0.41 -5.93
CA GLU A 22 1.19 -0.48 -5.36
C GLU A 22 -0.18 0.23 -5.30
N LEU A 23 -0.19 1.48 -4.82
CA LEU A 23 -1.41 2.27 -4.70
C LEU A 23 -2.09 2.55 -6.05
N VAL A 24 -1.33 2.63 -7.16
CA VAL A 24 -1.90 2.82 -8.51
C VAL A 24 -2.87 1.69 -8.87
N GLY A 25 -2.50 0.43 -8.60
CA GLY A 25 -3.37 -0.72 -8.83
C GLY A 25 -4.60 -0.70 -7.93
N ASP A 26 -4.41 -0.42 -6.64
CA ASP A 26 -5.50 -0.34 -5.67
C ASP A 26 -6.55 0.71 -6.06
N LEU A 27 -6.10 1.91 -6.45
CA LEU A 27 -7.00 3.00 -6.84
C LEU A 27 -7.71 2.71 -8.17
N GLN A 28 -7.11 1.93 -9.07
CA GLN A 28 -7.79 1.47 -10.27
C GLN A 28 -8.94 0.52 -9.91
N THR A 29 -8.68 -0.46 -9.04
CA THR A 29 -9.68 -1.42 -8.55
C THR A 29 -10.85 -0.71 -7.86
N LEU A 30 -10.56 0.33 -7.07
CA LEU A 30 -11.58 1.17 -6.42
C LEU A 30 -12.29 2.16 -7.36
N GLY A 31 -11.98 2.18 -8.66
CA GLY A 31 -12.54 3.16 -9.62
C GLY A 31 -12.10 4.62 -9.39
N LEU A 32 -11.16 4.82 -8.47
CA LEU A 32 -10.58 6.13 -8.13
C LEU A 32 -9.57 6.59 -9.19
N LEU A 33 -9.03 5.66 -9.99
CA LEU A 33 -8.15 5.93 -11.12
C LEU A 33 -8.74 5.28 -12.40
N GLY A 34 -9.05 6.10 -13.41
CA GLY A 34 -9.55 5.58 -14.69
C GLY A 34 -8.46 4.88 -15.49
N ALA A 35 -8.81 3.92 -16.35
CA ALA A 35 -7.85 3.12 -17.13
C ALA A 35 -6.80 3.97 -17.88
N LYS A 36 -7.21 5.07 -18.50
CA LYS A 36 -6.28 5.99 -19.20
C LYS A 36 -5.28 6.68 -18.25
N ASP A 37 -5.72 7.02 -17.04
CA ASP A 37 -4.86 7.68 -16.06
C ASP A 37 -3.97 6.67 -15.33
N PHE A 38 -4.46 5.43 -15.16
CA PHE A 38 -3.65 4.28 -14.74
C PHE A 38 -2.49 4.03 -15.70
N ASP A 39 -2.77 3.89 -17.01
CA ASP A 39 -1.72 3.67 -18.03
C ASP A 39 -0.67 4.79 -18.03
N LYS A 40 -1.10 6.04 -17.83
CA LYS A 40 -0.19 7.18 -17.74
C LYS A 40 0.62 7.18 -16.46
N ALA A 41 -0.01 6.89 -15.31
CA ALA A 41 0.68 6.81 -14.03
C ALA A 41 1.76 5.72 -14.08
N GLN A 42 1.45 4.54 -14.64
CA GLN A 42 2.40 3.45 -14.82
C GLN A 42 3.57 3.85 -15.73
N LYS A 43 3.30 4.56 -16.84
CA LYS A 43 4.36 5.07 -17.71
C LYS A 43 5.31 6.03 -16.99
N PHE A 44 4.79 6.90 -16.13
CA PHE A 44 5.63 7.79 -15.34
C PHE A 44 6.42 7.05 -14.25
N LEU A 45 5.81 6.06 -13.59
CA LEU A 45 6.49 5.21 -12.62
C LEU A 45 7.64 4.43 -13.27
N ASN A 46 7.38 3.77 -14.40
CA ASN A 46 8.40 3.05 -15.16
C ASN A 46 9.53 3.99 -15.60
N ARG A 47 9.20 5.20 -16.06
CA ARG A 47 10.22 6.19 -16.45
C ARG A 47 11.10 6.64 -15.28
N ALA A 48 10.53 6.74 -14.08
CA ALA A 48 11.31 7.05 -12.89
C ALA A 48 12.22 5.87 -12.52
N ASP A 49 11.71 4.64 -12.56
CA ASP A 49 12.48 3.41 -12.31
C ASP A 49 13.63 3.22 -13.32
N GLU A 50 13.37 3.47 -14.61
CA GLU A 50 14.39 3.48 -15.67
C GLU A 50 15.47 4.55 -15.43
N ALA A 51 15.08 5.75 -14.97
CA ALA A 51 16.03 6.82 -14.67
C ALA A 51 16.92 6.48 -13.47
N GLU A 52 16.35 5.86 -12.43
CA GLU A 52 17.10 5.36 -11.28
C GLU A 52 18.05 4.23 -11.69
N SER A 53 17.55 3.24 -12.43
CA SER A 53 18.34 2.12 -12.94
C SER A 53 19.51 2.62 -13.81
N ALA A 54 19.25 3.57 -14.71
CA ALA A 54 20.30 4.19 -15.52
C ALA A 54 21.34 4.93 -14.68
N ALA A 55 20.93 5.62 -13.61
CA ALA A 55 21.87 6.30 -12.70
C ALA A 55 22.75 5.30 -11.93
N LEU A 56 22.17 4.19 -11.47
CA LEU A 56 22.88 3.15 -10.72
C LEU A 56 23.85 2.38 -11.63
N SER A 57 23.42 1.99 -12.84
CA SER A 57 24.24 1.24 -13.80
C SER A 57 25.30 2.09 -14.51
N HIS A 58 25.25 3.42 -14.42
CA HIS A 58 26.23 4.27 -15.10
C HIS A 58 27.66 4.09 -14.54
N GLY A 59 27.80 3.81 -13.24
CA GLY A 59 29.11 3.51 -12.65
C GLY A 59 29.73 2.23 -13.21
N ASP A 60 28.89 1.20 -13.40
CA ASP A 60 29.30 -0.08 -13.98
C ASP A 60 29.67 0.10 -15.46
N TYR A 61 28.88 0.88 -16.21
CA TYR A 61 29.20 1.24 -17.59
C TYR A 61 30.57 1.94 -17.73
N ILE A 62 30.85 2.94 -16.88
CA ILE A 62 32.15 3.64 -16.90
C ILE A 62 33.28 2.63 -16.65
N THR A 63 33.11 1.74 -15.67
CA THR A 63 34.14 0.75 -15.30
C THR A 63 34.38 -0.25 -16.43
N ALA A 64 33.31 -0.80 -17.01
CA ALA A 64 33.38 -1.74 -18.13
C ALA A 64 34.02 -1.09 -19.36
N HIS A 65 33.57 0.11 -19.75
CA HIS A 65 34.09 0.80 -20.93
C HIS A 65 35.56 1.22 -20.76
N THR A 66 35.97 1.59 -19.54
CA THR A 66 37.38 1.88 -19.24
C THR A 66 38.24 0.62 -19.33
N HIS A 67 37.71 -0.54 -18.93
CA HIS A 67 38.39 -1.83 -19.04
C HIS A 67 38.55 -2.25 -20.51
N GLU A 68 37.48 -2.17 -21.31
CA GLU A 68 37.49 -2.44 -22.75
C GLU A 68 38.54 -1.56 -23.46
N LEU A 69 38.54 -0.25 -23.19
CA LEU A 69 39.54 0.68 -23.75
C LEU A 69 40.96 0.30 -23.32
N GLY A 70 41.14 -0.16 -22.07
CA GLY A 70 42.42 -0.65 -21.55
C GLY A 70 42.90 -1.91 -22.27
N GLU A 71 42.01 -2.85 -22.58
CA GLU A 71 42.31 -4.07 -23.35
C GLU A 71 42.64 -3.75 -24.82
N GLU A 72 41.89 -2.84 -25.46
CA GLU A 72 42.18 -2.37 -26.82
C GLU A 72 43.56 -1.69 -26.91
N LEU A 73 43.89 -0.83 -25.92
CA LEU A 73 45.21 -0.20 -25.85
C LEU A 73 46.33 -1.19 -25.55
N ALA A 74 46.09 -2.22 -24.74
CA ALA A 74 47.07 -3.25 -24.43
C ALA A 74 47.35 -4.20 -25.62
N THR A 75 46.38 -4.36 -26.53
CA THR A 75 46.51 -5.18 -27.74
C THR A 75 47.02 -4.39 -28.94
N SER A 76 46.99 -3.05 -28.90
CA SER A 76 47.64 -2.19 -29.88
C SER A 76 49.17 -2.29 -29.79
N GLN A 77 49.85 -2.42 -30.93
CA GLN A 77 51.32 -2.47 -30.99
C GLN A 77 51.97 -1.11 -30.71
N GLU A 78 51.22 -0.02 -30.82
CA GLU A 78 51.67 1.34 -30.53
C GLU A 78 50.66 2.07 -29.62
N PHE A 79 51.16 2.96 -28.76
CA PHE A 79 50.31 3.78 -27.89
C PHE A 79 49.56 4.82 -28.72
N ASP A 80 48.27 4.59 -28.94
CA ASP A 80 47.40 5.46 -29.74
C ASP A 80 46.68 6.49 -28.86
N LEU A 81 47.18 7.74 -28.91
CA LEU A 81 46.60 8.88 -28.21
C LEU A 81 45.21 9.28 -28.73
N ASP A 82 44.92 9.05 -30.01
CA ASP A 82 43.64 9.40 -30.60
C ASP A 82 42.56 8.36 -30.22
N LEU A 83 42.95 7.09 -30.09
CA LEU A 83 42.11 6.05 -29.50
C LEU A 83 41.77 6.36 -28.03
N LEU A 84 42.77 6.72 -27.22
CA LEU A 84 42.55 7.09 -25.82
C LEU A 84 41.65 8.32 -25.67
N ARG A 85 41.82 9.34 -26.53
CA ARG A 85 40.96 10.55 -26.53
C ARG A 85 39.54 10.26 -26.99
N SER A 86 39.35 9.44 -28.02
CA SER A 86 38.02 9.11 -28.54
C SER A 86 37.25 8.22 -27.56
N GLY A 87 37.90 7.23 -26.94
CA GLY A 87 37.32 6.43 -25.84
C GLY A 87 36.96 7.28 -24.62
N ALA A 88 37.84 8.19 -24.21
CA ALA A 88 37.55 9.12 -23.11
C ALA A 88 36.38 10.08 -23.43
N ALA A 89 36.22 10.49 -24.69
CA ALA A 89 35.09 11.31 -25.12
C ALA A 89 33.75 10.54 -25.14
N GLY A 90 33.80 9.21 -25.27
CA GLY A 90 32.63 8.32 -25.13
C GLY A 90 32.10 8.21 -23.70
N ILE A 91 32.93 8.53 -22.70
CA ILE A 91 32.55 8.52 -21.28
C ILE A 91 31.91 9.87 -20.94
N ALA A 92 30.58 9.89 -20.87
CA ALA A 92 29.85 11.04 -20.36
C ALA A 92 30.27 11.36 -18.91
N GLU A 93 30.39 12.66 -18.59
CA GLU A 93 30.69 13.10 -17.23
C GLU A 93 29.61 12.57 -16.26
N ARG A 94 30.00 11.70 -15.33
CA ARG A 94 29.12 11.02 -14.36
C ARG A 94 28.13 11.98 -13.69
N THR A 95 28.62 13.13 -13.26
CA THR A 95 27.81 14.17 -12.61
C THR A 95 26.67 14.69 -13.50
N ARG A 96 26.88 14.80 -14.82
CA ARG A 96 25.84 15.24 -15.76
C ARG A 96 24.79 14.16 -15.95
N VAL A 97 25.21 12.90 -16.09
CA VAL A 97 24.28 11.76 -16.24
C VAL A 97 23.41 11.63 -15.00
N LEU A 98 24.01 11.66 -13.79
CA LEU A 98 23.26 11.62 -12.53
C LEU A 98 22.23 12.75 -12.44
N ARG A 99 22.60 14.00 -12.77
CA ARG A 99 21.68 15.14 -12.77
C ARG A 99 20.51 14.98 -13.74
N ILE A 100 20.76 14.43 -14.93
CA ILE A 100 19.70 14.17 -15.93
C ILE A 100 18.75 13.09 -15.41
N CYS A 101 19.29 12.00 -14.86
CA CYS A 101 18.50 10.94 -14.27
C CYS A 101 17.66 11.44 -13.08
N GLU A 102 18.25 12.20 -12.17
CA GLU A 102 17.55 12.79 -11.02
C GLU A 102 16.42 13.74 -11.46
N ALA A 103 16.69 14.62 -12.43
CA ALA A 103 15.67 15.52 -12.97
C ALA A 103 14.53 14.75 -13.63
N THR A 104 14.86 13.68 -14.38
CA THR A 104 13.88 12.80 -15.03
C THR A 104 13.03 12.06 -14.00
N TRP A 105 13.67 11.50 -12.98
CA TRP A 105 13.01 10.81 -11.87
C TRP A 105 12.05 11.74 -11.14
N LEU A 106 12.49 12.95 -10.77
CA LEU A 106 11.66 13.93 -10.05
C LEU A 106 10.47 14.40 -10.87
N ALA A 107 10.66 14.64 -12.17
CA ALA A 107 9.59 15.04 -13.07
C ALA A 107 8.55 13.92 -13.23
N ALA A 108 9.00 12.69 -13.46
CA ALA A 108 8.12 11.54 -13.64
C ALA A 108 7.36 11.21 -12.34
N ALA A 109 8.04 11.18 -11.19
CA ALA A 109 7.41 10.98 -9.89
C ALA A 109 6.34 12.04 -9.58
N ARG A 110 6.57 13.30 -9.95
CA ARG A 110 5.59 14.38 -9.77
C ARG A 110 4.34 14.16 -10.62
N GLU A 111 4.48 13.81 -11.89
CA GLU A 111 3.34 13.56 -12.78
C GLU A 111 2.56 12.31 -12.36
N ALA A 112 3.25 11.25 -11.93
CA ALA A 112 2.59 10.07 -11.34
C ALA A 112 1.75 10.46 -10.12
N LYS A 113 2.34 11.18 -9.15
CA LYS A 113 1.63 11.64 -7.94
C LYS A 113 0.42 12.51 -8.27
N LYS A 114 0.54 13.38 -9.27
CA LYS A 114 -0.57 14.24 -9.73
C LYS A 114 -1.76 13.42 -10.23
N LEU A 115 -1.51 12.36 -11.00
CA LEU A 115 -2.56 11.48 -11.51
C LEU A 115 -3.19 10.66 -10.39
N VAL A 116 -2.37 10.00 -9.58
CA VAL A 116 -2.83 9.15 -8.47
C VAL A 116 -3.71 9.95 -7.52
N TYR A 117 -3.24 11.12 -7.09
CA TYR A 117 -3.92 11.93 -6.07
C TYR A 117 -4.98 12.89 -6.59
N ALA A 118 -5.30 12.84 -7.89
CA ALA A 118 -6.28 13.73 -8.52
C ALA A 118 -7.66 13.65 -7.85
N LYS A 119 -8.07 12.45 -7.38
CA LYS A 119 -9.35 12.22 -6.70
C LYS A 119 -9.22 12.02 -5.18
N SER A 120 -8.15 12.55 -4.56
CA SER A 120 -7.91 12.37 -3.12
C SER A 120 -9.08 12.76 -2.22
N GLY A 121 -9.88 13.76 -2.62
CA GLY A 121 -11.11 14.14 -1.90
C GLY A 121 -12.21 13.07 -1.89
N GLN A 122 -12.15 12.05 -2.75
CA GLN A 122 -13.14 10.98 -2.85
C GLN A 122 -12.73 9.71 -2.10
N TYR A 123 -11.45 9.56 -1.71
CA TYR A 123 -10.92 8.32 -1.15
C TYR A 123 -11.72 7.82 0.05
N ARG A 124 -11.94 8.71 1.02
CA ARG A 124 -12.72 8.42 2.22
C ARG A 124 -14.12 7.91 1.90
N HIS A 125 -14.81 8.57 0.97
CA HIS A 125 -16.18 8.22 0.60
C HIS A 125 -16.26 6.85 -0.07
N VAL A 126 -15.38 6.59 -1.04
CA VAL A 126 -15.32 5.30 -1.74
C VAL A 126 -14.96 4.18 -0.77
N LEU A 127 -13.92 4.34 0.05
CA LEU A 127 -13.53 3.33 1.03
C LEU A 127 -14.64 3.04 2.05
N ASN A 128 -15.34 4.07 2.54
CA ASN A 128 -16.49 3.86 3.42
C ASN A 128 -17.66 3.16 2.72
N THR A 129 -17.85 3.39 1.42
CA THR A 129 -18.88 2.69 0.63
C THR A 129 -18.53 1.21 0.52
N GLU A 130 -17.29 0.88 0.13
CA GLU A 130 -16.79 -0.50 0.04
C GLU A 130 -16.87 -1.23 1.40
N LEU A 131 -16.46 -0.56 2.49
CA LEU A 131 -16.55 -1.13 3.84
C LEU A 131 -18.00 -1.37 4.28
N THR A 132 -18.93 -0.49 3.90
CA THR A 132 -20.36 -0.65 4.21
C THR A 132 -20.95 -1.82 3.42
N GLU A 133 -20.61 -1.95 2.14
CA GLU A 133 -21.03 -3.09 1.31
C GLU A 133 -20.46 -4.41 1.83
N LEU A 134 -19.19 -4.41 2.22
CA LEU A 134 -18.52 -5.56 2.83
C LEU A 134 -19.20 -5.98 4.12
N ALA A 135 -19.52 -5.02 5.00
CA ALA A 135 -20.23 -5.28 6.25
C ALA A 135 -21.64 -5.85 6.00
N GLY A 136 -22.36 -5.35 4.99
CA GLY A 136 -23.66 -5.89 4.57
C GLY A 136 -23.55 -7.36 4.11
N LYS A 137 -22.61 -7.66 3.20
CA LYS A 137 -22.35 -9.03 2.73
C LYS A 137 -21.95 -9.96 3.87
N ALA A 138 -21.13 -9.47 4.80
CA ALA A 138 -20.69 -10.23 5.96
C ALA A 138 -21.85 -10.52 6.93
N ALA A 139 -22.76 -9.57 7.15
CA ALA A 139 -23.95 -9.77 7.98
C ALA A 139 -24.88 -10.85 7.39
N ASP A 140 -25.08 -10.83 6.07
CA ASP A 140 -25.88 -11.85 5.38
C ASP A 140 -25.25 -13.26 5.51
N LEU A 141 -23.93 -13.36 5.38
CA LEU A 141 -23.20 -14.62 5.53
C LEU A 141 -23.15 -15.10 6.98
N ALA A 142 -23.02 -14.20 7.96
CA ALA A 142 -22.97 -14.56 9.37
C ALA A 142 -24.22 -15.31 9.83
N GLY A 143 -25.41 -14.91 9.34
CA GLY A 143 -26.67 -15.63 9.60
C GLY A 143 -26.68 -17.03 8.98
N LYS A 144 -26.15 -17.17 7.76
CA LYS A 144 -26.07 -18.46 7.06
C LYS A 144 -25.05 -19.41 7.69
N LEU A 145 -23.95 -18.89 8.22
CA LEU A 145 -22.88 -19.67 8.83
C LEU A 145 -23.03 -19.83 10.36
N ALA A 146 -24.17 -19.45 10.92
CA ALA A 146 -24.43 -19.61 12.36
C ALA A 146 -24.22 -21.05 12.82
N GLY A 147 -23.36 -21.23 13.84
CA GLY A 147 -23.01 -22.53 14.40
C GLY A 147 -21.98 -23.34 13.60
N ILE A 148 -21.48 -22.83 12.47
CA ILE A 148 -20.41 -23.45 11.69
C ILE A 148 -19.08 -22.83 12.11
N THR A 149 -18.18 -23.66 12.62
CA THR A 149 -16.91 -23.22 13.23
C THR A 149 -15.67 -23.78 12.54
N SER A 150 -15.82 -24.59 11.48
CA SER A 150 -14.70 -25.12 10.70
C SER A 150 -15.14 -25.45 9.26
N ALA A 151 -14.16 -25.64 8.38
CA ALA A 151 -14.40 -26.03 7.00
C ALA A 151 -15.09 -27.40 6.89
N GLU A 152 -14.72 -28.37 7.72
CA GLU A 152 -15.36 -29.68 7.76
C GLU A 152 -16.82 -29.58 8.20
N ALA A 153 -17.13 -28.71 9.17
CA ALA A 153 -18.50 -28.43 9.57
C ALA A 153 -19.30 -27.77 8.44
N ALA A 154 -18.67 -26.89 7.65
CA ALA A 154 -19.30 -26.31 6.46
C ALA A 154 -19.59 -27.36 5.38
N ILE A 155 -18.64 -28.28 5.13
CA ILE A 155 -18.81 -29.40 4.20
C ILE A 155 -19.95 -30.31 4.66
N ALA A 156 -19.94 -30.71 5.93
CA ALA A 156 -20.98 -31.56 6.51
C ALA A 156 -22.37 -30.90 6.48
N ALA A 157 -22.42 -29.57 6.62
CA ALA A 157 -23.66 -28.78 6.54
C ALA A 157 -24.05 -28.37 5.11
N GLY A 158 -23.25 -28.71 4.09
CA GLY A 158 -23.49 -28.31 2.70
C GLY A 158 -23.37 -26.81 2.42
N LYS A 159 -22.61 -26.06 3.24
CA LYS A 159 -22.45 -24.59 3.15
C LYS A 159 -21.05 -24.18 2.68
N VAL A 160 -20.47 -24.96 1.77
CA VAL A 160 -19.11 -24.73 1.26
C VAL A 160 -19.03 -23.41 0.50
N ASP A 161 -20.09 -23.04 -0.22
CA ASP A 161 -20.13 -21.79 -0.99
C ASP A 161 -20.16 -20.58 -0.07
N GLU A 162 -21.00 -20.57 0.97
CA GLU A 162 -21.00 -19.49 1.97
C GLU A 162 -19.67 -19.41 2.74
N TRP A 163 -19.08 -20.56 3.05
CA TRP A 163 -17.79 -20.63 3.75
C TRP A 163 -16.64 -20.08 2.90
N THR A 164 -16.65 -20.35 1.59
CA THR A 164 -15.71 -19.81 0.61
C THR A 164 -15.92 -18.31 0.45
N ALA A 165 -17.16 -17.86 0.24
CA ALA A 165 -17.51 -16.45 0.11
C ALA A 165 -17.08 -15.64 1.35
N ALA A 166 -17.24 -16.19 2.56
CA ALA A 166 -16.75 -15.54 3.77
C ALA A 166 -15.22 -15.40 3.78
N GLY A 167 -14.48 -16.36 3.22
CA GLY A 167 -13.03 -16.27 3.05
C GLY A 167 -12.63 -15.17 2.06
N GLU A 168 -13.35 -15.01 0.96
CA GLU A 168 -13.12 -13.92 0.00
C GLU A 168 -13.36 -12.54 0.64
N LEU A 169 -14.34 -12.43 1.54
CA LEU A 169 -14.56 -11.21 2.31
C LEU A 169 -13.40 -10.91 3.28
N VAL A 170 -12.73 -11.93 3.83
CA VAL A 170 -11.52 -11.74 4.66
C VAL A 170 -10.43 -11.08 3.82
N SER A 171 -10.10 -11.65 2.66
CA SER A 171 -9.07 -11.09 1.76
C SER A 171 -9.43 -9.68 1.28
N THR A 172 -10.71 -9.43 1.02
CA THR A 172 -11.19 -8.08 0.64
C THR A 172 -11.02 -7.09 1.79
N HIS A 173 -11.33 -7.49 3.03
CA HIS A 173 -11.15 -6.65 4.22
C HIS A 173 -9.69 -6.31 4.48
N GLU A 174 -8.80 -7.30 4.38
CA GLU A 174 -7.35 -7.13 4.55
C GLU A 174 -6.81 -6.18 3.50
N TRP A 175 -7.17 -6.40 2.22
CA TRP A 175 -6.79 -5.49 1.14
C TRP A 175 -7.25 -4.05 1.38
N LEU A 176 -8.53 -3.83 1.75
CA LEU A 176 -9.02 -2.48 2.07
C LEU A 176 -8.26 -1.85 3.24
N THR A 177 -7.93 -2.64 4.26
CA THR A 177 -7.13 -2.17 5.42
C THR A 177 -5.74 -1.73 4.99
N ASP A 178 -5.08 -2.49 4.11
CA ASP A 178 -3.78 -2.15 3.56
C ASP A 178 -3.84 -0.86 2.72
N VAL A 179 -4.88 -0.70 1.88
CA VAL A 179 -5.10 0.53 1.11
C VAL A 179 -5.27 1.74 2.04
N ILE A 180 -6.05 1.61 3.12
CA ILE A 180 -6.22 2.65 4.13
C ILE A 180 -4.88 2.98 4.79
N GLY A 181 -4.08 1.97 5.12
CA GLY A 181 -2.72 2.11 5.66
C GLY A 181 -1.82 2.93 4.74
N ARG A 182 -1.67 2.50 3.49
CA ARG A 182 -0.88 3.19 2.46
C ARG A 182 -1.33 4.64 2.27
N LEU A 183 -2.64 4.90 2.24
CA LEU A 183 -3.18 6.25 2.10
C LEU A 183 -2.93 7.14 3.33
N ARG A 184 -2.86 6.59 4.54
CA ARG A 184 -2.47 7.32 5.76
C ARG A 184 -0.97 7.63 5.77
N GLU A 185 -0.13 6.71 5.29
CA GLU A 185 1.32 6.90 5.19
C GLU A 185 1.68 8.06 4.25
N VAL A 186 0.94 8.22 3.15
CA VAL A 186 1.13 9.33 2.20
C VAL A 186 0.29 10.58 2.52
N ASP A 187 -0.23 10.69 3.75
CA ASP A 187 -1.04 11.80 4.26
C ASP A 187 -2.24 12.16 3.36
N LYS A 188 -2.87 11.14 2.76
CA LYS A 188 -4.13 11.28 1.99
C LYS A 188 -5.36 10.91 2.80
N LEU A 189 -5.17 10.28 3.94
CA LEU A 189 -6.18 10.06 4.97
C LEU A 189 -5.65 10.53 6.32
N ASP A 190 -6.56 10.94 7.20
CA ASP A 190 -6.20 11.30 8.57
C ASP A 190 -5.65 10.08 9.32
N LYS A 191 -4.66 10.35 10.17
CA LYS A 191 -4.03 9.37 11.06
C LYS A 191 -4.01 9.88 12.51
N PRO A 192 -4.00 8.98 13.51
CA PRO A 192 -3.91 9.38 14.91
C PRO A 192 -2.64 10.18 15.18
N ARG A 193 -2.78 11.26 15.95
CA ARG A 193 -1.63 11.92 16.59
C ARG A 193 -1.29 11.24 17.91
N ASN A 194 -0.21 11.70 18.55
CA ASN A 194 0.22 11.20 19.85
C ASN A 194 -0.94 11.25 20.86
N GLY A 195 -1.30 10.08 21.40
CA GLY A 195 -2.39 9.93 22.36
C GLY A 195 -3.80 9.82 21.77
N GLU A 196 -3.98 9.94 20.46
CA GLU A 196 -5.29 9.83 19.80
C GLU A 196 -5.58 8.42 19.28
N GLY A 197 -4.62 7.50 19.36
CA GLY A 197 -4.76 6.14 18.83
C GLY A 197 -5.79 5.30 19.58
N GLY A 198 -6.46 4.40 18.86
CA GLY A 198 -7.47 3.50 19.43
C GLY A 198 -8.35 2.86 18.35
N GLN A 199 -9.29 2.01 18.78
CA GLN A 199 -10.17 1.27 17.87
C GLN A 199 -11.16 2.17 17.11
N TRP A 200 -11.46 3.36 17.63
CA TRP A 200 -12.32 4.36 16.99
C TRP A 200 -11.77 4.91 15.66
N TRP A 201 -10.48 4.71 15.37
CA TRP A 201 -9.88 5.02 14.07
C TRP A 201 -10.19 4.02 12.95
N SER A 202 -10.75 2.86 13.32
CA SER A 202 -11.05 1.78 12.40
C SER A 202 -12.49 1.31 12.49
N PHE A 203 -13.16 1.50 13.64
CA PHE A 203 -14.52 1.00 13.90
C PHE A 203 -15.41 2.07 14.52
N ARG A 204 -16.69 2.07 14.17
CA ARG A 204 -17.69 3.00 14.71
C ARG A 204 -18.05 2.63 16.15
N THR A 205 -18.21 1.36 16.43
CA THR A 205 -18.43 0.81 17.78
C THR A 205 -17.22 0.01 18.22
N ALA A 206 -17.03 -0.17 19.53
CA ALA A 206 -15.91 -0.98 20.00
C ALA A 206 -16.23 -2.45 19.72
N PRO A 207 -15.39 -3.21 18.99
CA PRO A 207 -15.66 -4.61 18.68
C PRO A 207 -15.92 -5.50 19.91
N TYR A 208 -15.45 -5.11 21.11
CA TYR A 208 -15.69 -5.85 22.35
C TYR A 208 -17.02 -5.51 23.04
N LEU A 209 -17.72 -4.45 22.63
CA LEU A 209 -18.99 -4.01 23.22
C LEU A 209 -20.23 -4.58 22.50
N GLU A 210 -20.06 -5.23 21.36
CA GLU A 210 -21.19 -5.83 20.66
C GLU A 210 -21.72 -7.08 21.36
N ARG A 211 -22.86 -6.90 22.04
CA ARG A 211 -23.67 -7.96 22.63
C ARG A 211 -24.62 -8.52 21.57
N GLY A 212 -24.11 -9.20 20.55
CA GLY A 212 -24.96 -9.72 19.47
C GLY A 212 -24.33 -10.83 18.62
N GLY A 213 -24.86 -12.05 18.75
CA GLY A 213 -24.91 -13.02 17.65
C GLY A 213 -23.76 -14.01 17.51
N PHE A 214 -22.50 -13.56 17.34
CA PHE A 214 -21.39 -14.48 17.04
C PHE A 214 -20.55 -14.78 18.29
N ARG A 215 -21.03 -15.68 19.14
CA ARG A 215 -20.17 -16.38 20.11
C ARG A 215 -19.38 -17.44 19.35
N ALA A 216 -18.26 -17.07 18.74
CA ALA A 216 -17.33 -18.09 18.26
C ALA A 216 -16.68 -18.76 19.48
N ALA A 217 -17.00 -20.03 19.70
CA ALA A 217 -16.06 -20.93 20.37
C ALA A 217 -14.74 -20.83 19.59
N VAL A 218 -13.64 -20.63 20.31
CA VAL A 218 -12.30 -20.38 19.78
C VAL A 218 -11.82 -21.60 19.00
N ALA A 219 -12.26 -21.78 17.76
CA ALA A 219 -11.44 -22.49 16.78
C ALA A 219 -10.15 -21.67 16.62
N SER A 220 -8.99 -22.32 16.54
CA SER A 220 -7.74 -21.59 16.29
C SER A 220 -7.89 -20.80 14.99
N ALA A 221 -7.30 -19.60 14.92
CA ALA A 221 -7.40 -18.73 13.73
C ALA A 221 -7.00 -19.45 12.43
N GLU A 222 -6.15 -20.48 12.52
CA GLU A 222 -5.74 -21.36 11.41
C GLU A 222 -6.89 -22.22 10.86
N LEU A 223 -7.81 -22.69 11.71
CA LEU A 223 -8.94 -23.55 11.29
C LEU A 223 -10.11 -22.75 10.70
N ASP A 224 -10.30 -21.52 11.17
CA ASP A 224 -11.40 -20.65 10.75
C ASP A 224 -10.98 -19.59 9.72
N GLY A 225 -9.70 -19.52 9.36
CA GLY A 225 -9.19 -18.61 8.30
C GLY A 225 -9.53 -17.13 8.53
N GLY A 226 -9.67 -16.71 9.80
CA GLY A 226 -10.00 -15.33 10.16
C GLY A 226 -11.47 -14.91 10.06
N ARG A 227 -12.41 -15.81 9.70
CA ARG A 227 -13.84 -15.46 9.47
C ARG A 227 -14.54 -14.94 10.71
N ALA A 228 -14.33 -15.54 11.88
CA ALA A 228 -14.91 -15.08 13.14
C ALA A 228 -14.43 -13.66 13.50
N ARG A 229 -13.16 -13.35 13.22
CA ARG A 229 -12.62 -12.00 13.38
C ARG A 229 -13.29 -11.04 12.40
N LEU A 230 -13.41 -11.42 11.13
CA LEU A 230 -14.10 -10.62 10.12
C LEU A 230 -15.52 -10.28 10.56
N PHE A 231 -16.35 -11.26 10.94
CA PHE A 231 -17.75 -10.97 11.32
C PHE A 231 -17.85 -10.03 12.51
N LYS A 232 -16.94 -10.16 13.49
CA LYS A 232 -16.88 -9.23 14.62
C LYS A 232 -16.47 -7.82 14.21
N GLU A 233 -15.47 -7.70 13.33
CA GLU A 233 -15.00 -6.39 12.83
C GLU A 233 -16.05 -5.72 11.94
N MET A 234 -16.75 -6.48 11.11
CA MET A 234 -17.83 -5.99 10.25
C MET A 234 -19.04 -5.51 11.05
N ALA A 235 -19.42 -6.26 12.09
CA ALA A 235 -20.50 -5.87 12.97
C ALA A 235 -20.17 -4.57 13.73
N ALA A 236 -18.90 -4.38 14.14
CA ALA A 236 -18.39 -3.15 14.75
C ALA A 236 -18.40 -1.91 13.82
N GLY A 237 -18.77 -2.08 12.55
CA GLY A 237 -18.90 -0.99 11.58
C GLY A 237 -17.55 -0.41 11.19
N PRO A 238 -16.76 -1.09 10.34
CA PRO A 238 -15.48 -0.59 9.88
C PRO A 238 -15.67 0.69 9.07
N TRP A 239 -14.74 1.64 9.20
CA TRP A 239 -14.84 2.92 8.53
C TRP A 239 -13.51 3.68 8.45
N VAL A 240 -13.53 4.76 7.68
CA VAL A 240 -12.43 5.71 7.49
C VAL A 240 -12.87 7.09 8.02
N PRO A 241 -12.62 7.39 9.32
CA PRO A 241 -13.08 8.63 9.95
C PRO A 241 -12.17 9.81 9.65
N THR A 242 -12.76 11.01 9.62
CA THR A 242 -12.00 12.26 9.79
C THR A 242 -11.45 12.31 11.20
N ARG A 243 -10.47 13.17 11.45
CA ARG A 243 -9.96 13.32 12.82
C ARG A 243 -11.07 13.71 13.81
N ASP A 244 -11.96 14.62 13.43
CA ASP A 244 -13.06 15.06 14.31
C ASP A 244 -14.04 13.91 14.58
N GLU A 245 -14.44 13.19 13.54
CA GLU A 245 -15.28 11.98 13.66
C GLU A 245 -14.63 10.89 14.54
N ALA A 246 -13.32 10.68 14.42
CA ALA A 246 -12.59 9.72 15.23
C ALA A 246 -12.57 10.11 16.72
N LEU A 247 -12.39 11.41 17.01
CA LEU A 247 -12.38 11.93 18.38
C LEU A 247 -13.77 11.93 19.01
N GLU A 248 -14.82 12.15 18.22
CA GLU A 248 -16.20 11.98 18.67
C GLU A 248 -16.51 10.52 19.00
N ALA A 249 -16.08 9.59 18.14
CA ALA A 249 -16.19 8.17 18.42
C ALA A 249 -15.39 7.76 19.66
N ALA A 250 -14.19 8.30 19.87
CA ALA A 250 -13.40 8.05 21.08
C ALA A 250 -14.18 8.38 22.37
N LYS A 251 -14.83 9.56 22.43
CA LYS A 251 -15.67 9.96 23.57
C LYS A 251 -16.84 9.02 23.78
N ALA A 252 -17.55 8.64 22.70
CA ALA A 252 -18.66 7.70 22.80
C ALA A 252 -18.21 6.32 23.32
N HIS A 253 -17.00 5.88 22.97
CA HIS A 253 -16.42 4.64 23.47
C HIS A 253 -16.04 4.73 24.96
N GLU A 254 -15.43 5.85 25.38
CA GLU A 254 -15.12 6.10 26.79
C GLU A 254 -16.39 6.10 27.65
N ASP A 255 -17.44 6.80 27.21
CA ASP A 255 -18.73 6.83 27.89
C ASP A 255 -19.37 5.43 27.99
N ALA A 256 -19.34 4.67 26.90
CA ALA A 256 -19.88 3.31 26.87
C ALA A 256 -19.10 2.36 27.79
N GLN A 257 -17.78 2.51 27.87
CA GLN A 257 -16.94 1.72 28.78
C GLN A 257 -17.23 2.06 30.25
N ILE A 258 -17.39 3.34 30.58
CA ILE A 258 -17.78 3.78 31.93
C ILE A 258 -19.16 3.23 32.30
N ALA A 259 -20.14 3.29 31.39
CA ALA A 259 -21.47 2.72 31.62
C ALA A 259 -21.41 1.20 31.87
N TYR A 260 -20.61 0.47 31.08
CA TYR A 260 -20.41 -0.97 31.25
C TYR A 260 -19.76 -1.32 32.60
N GLN A 261 -18.72 -0.58 33.00
CA GLN A 261 -18.02 -0.81 34.27
C GLN A 261 -18.85 -0.40 35.51
N SER A 262 -19.71 0.60 35.37
CA SER A 262 -20.56 1.10 36.46
C SER A 262 -21.88 0.34 36.64
N GLY A 263 -22.17 -0.65 35.78
CA GLY A 263 -23.39 -1.45 35.86
C GLY A 263 -24.68 -0.69 35.53
N ARG A 264 -24.58 0.48 34.88
CA ARG A 264 -25.72 1.32 34.46
C ARG A 264 -26.15 1.05 33.01
N GLY A 265 -26.27 -0.23 32.65
CA GLY A 265 -26.73 -0.68 31.33
C GLY A 265 -28.10 -1.31 31.41
#